data_AF-A0A8I0H8W3-F1
#
_entry.id   AF-A0A8I0H8W3-F1
#
_cell.length_a   1.000
_cell.length_b   1.000
_cell.length_c   1.000
_cell.angle_alpha   90.00
_cell.angle_beta   90.00
_cell.angle_gamma   90.00
#
_symmetry.space_group_name_H-M   'P 1'
#
loop_
_entity.id
_entity.type
_entity.pdbx_description
1 polymer ?
#
loop_
_entity_poly.entity_id
_entity_poly.type
_entity_poly.pdbx_seq_one_letter_code
_entity_poly.pdbx_strand_id
1 'polypeptide(L)'
;RTNEAGLATCGYIIENEDGRPIYHINEVKSGKLTQWEAIHSLFNDRYYKYKGNLWDKLYHKKIIDKHHLKFNEHIYYNEDRLFIFQ
;
A
#
# COMPACT_ATOMS: atom_id res chain seq x y z
N ARG A 1 5.73 -16.70 15.65
CA ARG A 1 6.46 -15.43 15.49
C ARG A 1 5.47 -14.41 14.97
N THR A 2 5.00 -13.51 15.83
CA THR A 2 4.20 -12.36 15.40
C THR A 2 5.13 -11.35 14.74
N ASN A 3 4.87 -10.99 13.49
CA ASN A 3 5.53 -9.87 12.83
C ASN A 3 4.89 -8.58 13.36
N GLU A 4 5.65 -7.74 14.06
CA GLU A 4 5.21 -6.40 14.46
C GLU A 4 5.25 -5.46 13.25
N ALA A 5 4.38 -5.69 12.27
CA ALA A 5 4.28 -4.86 11.07
C ALA A 5 3.24 -3.76 11.26
N GLY A 6 3.64 -2.49 11.07
CA GLY A 6 2.72 -1.35 11.10
C GLY A 6 1.84 -1.23 9.84
N LEU A 7 2.27 -1.85 8.74
CA LEU A 7 1.56 -1.91 7.46
C LEU A 7 1.86 -3.25 6.79
N ALA A 8 0.82 -3.89 6.24
CA ALA A 8 0.94 -5.01 5.32
C ALA A 8 0.27 -4.63 4.00
N THR A 9 0.99 -4.79 2.90
CA THR A 9 0.49 -4.59 1.54
C THR A 9 0.51 -5.92 0.82
N CYS A 10 -0.64 -6.34 0.30
CA CYS A 10 -0.75 -7.55 -0.51
C CYS A 10 -0.56 -7.20 -1.99
N GLY A 11 0.15 -8.07 -2.72
CA GLY A 11 0.18 -7.96 -4.18
C GLY A 11 -1.18 -8.28 -4.79
N TYR A 12 -1.39 -7.87 -6.04
CA TYR A 12 -2.58 -8.20 -6.81
C TYR A 12 -2.21 -8.84 -8.15
N ILE A 13 -3.14 -9.64 -8.67
CA ILE A 13 -3.14 -10.18 -10.02
C ILE A 13 -4.23 -9.43 -10.78
N ILE A 14 -3.97 -9.06 -12.03
CA ILE A 14 -5.02 -8.58 -12.94
C ILE A 14 -5.28 -9.70 -13.94
N GLU A 15 -6.54 -10.08 -14.09
CA GLU A 15 -7.00 -11.09 -15.04
C GLU A 15 -7.84 -10.43 -16.13
N ASN A 16 -7.84 -11.01 -17.33
CA ASN A 16 -8.79 -10.65 -18.37
C ASN A 16 -10.18 -11.30 -18.13
N GLU A 17 -11.14 -11.05 -19.01
CA GLU A 17 -12.50 -11.60 -18.89
C GLU A 17 -12.54 -13.14 -18.94
N ASP A 18 -11.52 -13.78 -19.52
CA ASP A 18 -11.38 -15.24 -19.57
C ASP A 18 -10.70 -15.83 -18.31
N GLY A 19 -10.39 -15.00 -17.30
CA GLY A 19 -9.66 -15.41 -16.10
C GLY A 19 -8.17 -15.66 -16.32
N ARG A 20 -7.59 -15.20 -17.44
CA ARG A 20 -6.15 -15.32 -17.69
C ARG A 20 -5.39 -14.14 -17.08
N PRO A 21 -4.32 -14.38 -16.30
CA PRO A 21 -3.54 -13.30 -15.70
C PRO A 21 -2.81 -12.50 -16.78
N ILE A 22 -3.09 -11.20 -16.85
CA ILE A 22 -2.41 -10.22 -17.71
C ILE A 22 -1.35 -9.42 -16.95
N TYR A 23 -1.39 -9.44 -15.60
CA TYR A 23 -0.35 -8.86 -14.75
C TYR A 23 -0.18 -9.68 -13.48
N HIS A 24 1.08 -9.94 -13.12
CA HIS A 24 1.44 -10.49 -11.82
C HIS A 24 2.79 -9.95 -11.35
N ILE A 25 2.93 -9.82 -10.03
CA ILE A 25 4.18 -9.42 -9.37
C ILE A 25 5.09 -10.65 -9.28
N ASN A 26 6.12 -10.70 -10.14
CA ASN A 26 7.05 -11.83 -10.26
C ASN A 26 8.16 -11.80 -9.22
N GLU A 27 8.56 -10.62 -8.76
CA GLU A 27 9.74 -10.45 -7.91
C GLU A 27 9.36 -10.36 -6.43
N VAL A 28 9.80 -11.34 -5.66
CA VAL A 28 9.68 -11.35 -4.20
C VAL A 28 11.01 -10.90 -3.61
N LYS A 29 11.06 -9.68 -3.07
CA LYS A 29 12.20 -9.19 -2.26
C LYS A 29 11.81 -9.13 -0.80
N SER A 30 12.69 -9.62 0.07
CA SER A 30 12.56 -9.51 1.51
C SER A 30 13.76 -8.79 2.10
N GLY A 31 13.52 -7.90 3.06
CA GLY A 31 14.55 -7.08 3.69
C GLY A 31 13.94 -6.03 4.61
N LYS A 32 14.74 -5.47 5.51
CA LYS A 32 14.33 -4.36 6.37
C LYS A 32 14.64 -3.05 5.65
N LEU A 33 13.63 -2.22 5.45
CA LEU A 33 13.79 -0.86 4.92
C LEU A 33 13.91 0.13 6.08
N THR A 34 14.73 1.15 5.92
CA THR A 34 14.62 2.38 6.71
C THR A 34 13.31 3.09 6.38
N GLN A 35 12.88 4.03 7.23
CA GLN A 35 11.68 4.84 6.97
C GLN A 35 11.78 5.58 5.63
N TRP A 36 12.96 6.11 5.31
CA TRP A 36 13.21 6.84 4.06
C TRP A 36 13.09 5.93 2.83
N GLU A 37 13.72 4.76 2.86
CA GLU A 37 13.64 3.77 1.77
C GLU A 37 12.20 3.25 1.60
N ALA A 38 11.48 3.03 2.70
CA ALA A 38 10.09 2.64 2.68
C ALA A 38 9.24 3.69 1.94
N ILE A 39 9.33 4.98 2.33
CA ILE A 39 8.59 6.06 1.66
C ILE A 39 8.97 6.16 0.18
N HIS A 40 10.26 6.16 -0.15
CA HIS A 40 10.72 6.27 -1.55
C HIS A 40 10.24 5.11 -2.41
N SER A 41 10.18 3.89 -1.87
CA SER A 41 9.68 2.73 -2.61
C SER A 41 8.22 2.87 -3.03
N LEU A 42 7.42 3.68 -2.34
CA LEU A 42 6.01 3.94 -2.67
C LEU A 42 5.83 4.99 -3.78
N PHE A 43 6.87 5.77 -4.12
CA PHE A 43 6.82 6.78 -5.18
C PHE A 43 7.54 6.34 -6.46
N ASN A 44 8.58 5.53 -6.32
CA ASN A 44 9.35 4.97 -7.44
C ASN A 44 9.21 3.45 -7.47
N ASP A 45 7.97 2.99 -7.38
CA ASP A 45 7.69 1.57 -7.20
C ASP A 45 7.87 0.79 -8.50
N ARG A 46 8.99 0.07 -8.60
CA ARG A 46 9.27 -0.85 -9.70
C ARG A 46 8.70 -2.25 -9.47
N TYR A 47 8.36 -2.61 -8.23
CA TYR A 47 8.15 -4.01 -7.82
C TYR A 47 6.71 -4.28 -7.38
N TYR A 48 6.15 -3.45 -6.51
CA TYR A 48 4.82 -3.65 -5.91
C TYR A 48 3.72 -2.83 -6.62
N LYS A 49 4.11 -1.95 -7.57
CA LYS A 49 3.24 -0.98 -8.26
C LYS A 49 2.22 -0.34 -7.32
N TYR A 50 2.70 0.17 -6.20
CA TYR A 50 1.94 0.83 -5.18
C TYR A 50 1.15 1.99 -5.78
N LYS A 51 -0.17 1.85 -5.81
CA LYS A 51 -1.08 2.87 -6.34
C LYS A 51 -1.74 3.74 -5.28
N GLY A 52 -1.45 3.51 -4.00
CA GLY A 52 -2.18 4.16 -2.90
C GLY A 52 -3.58 3.62 -2.67
N ASN A 53 -3.94 2.53 -3.37
CA ASN A 53 -5.20 1.82 -3.15
C ASN A 53 -5.36 1.43 -1.68
N LEU A 54 -6.57 1.58 -1.14
CA LEU A 54 -6.88 1.19 0.25
C LEU A 54 -7.29 -0.28 0.37
N TRP A 55 -7.87 -0.85 -0.70
CA TRP A 55 -8.54 -2.14 -0.67
C TRP A 55 -7.60 -3.35 -0.52
N ASP A 56 -6.30 -3.18 -0.79
CA ASP A 56 -5.25 -4.20 -0.67
C ASP A 56 -4.44 -4.09 0.63
N LYS A 57 -4.92 -3.33 1.62
CA LYS A 57 -4.18 -3.01 2.86
C LYS A 57 -5.02 -3.22 4.12
N LEU A 58 -4.33 -3.61 5.19
CA LEU A 58 -4.89 -3.71 6.53
C LEU A 58 -4.22 -2.68 7.45
N TYR A 59 -5.04 -1.93 8.18
CA TYR A 59 -4.60 -0.84 9.05
C TYR A 59 -4.88 -1.14 10.52
N HIS A 60 -3.93 -0.79 11.39
CA HIS A 60 -4.18 -0.81 12.83
C HIS A 60 -5.06 0.38 13.24
N LYS A 61 -6.31 0.10 13.64
CA LYS A 61 -7.27 1.10 14.10
C LYS A 61 -6.69 2.03 15.19
N LYS A 62 -5.87 1.50 16.10
CA LYS A 62 -5.23 2.29 17.17
C LYS A 62 -4.34 3.42 16.63
N ILE A 63 -3.71 3.24 15.46
CA ILE A 63 -2.88 4.28 14.83
C ILE A 63 -3.78 5.37 14.25
N ILE A 64 -4.81 4.97 13.50
CA ILE A 64 -5.81 5.89 12.92
C ILE A 64 -6.42 6.78 14.00
N ASP A 65 -6.88 6.18 15.10
CA ASP A 65 -7.54 6.91 16.19
C ASP A 65 -6.57 7.86 16.90
N LYS A 66 -5.34 7.41 17.20
CA LYS A 66 -4.32 8.20 17.91
C LYS A 66 -3.91 9.44 17.14
N HIS A 67 -3.81 9.35 15.82
CA HIS A 67 -3.35 10.43 14.95
C HIS A 67 -4.49 11.19 14.27
N HIS A 68 -5.74 10.81 14.57
CA HIS A 68 -6.94 11.41 13.98
C HIS A 68 -6.91 11.42 12.44
N LEU A 69 -6.42 10.34 11.83
CA LEU A 69 -6.31 10.21 10.38
C LEU A 69 -7.71 10.18 9.75
N LYS A 70 -7.92 11.00 8.73
CA LYS A 70 -9.20 11.16 8.02
C LYS A 70 -8.94 11.51 6.57
N PHE A 71 -9.84 11.09 5.69
CA PHE A 71 -9.86 11.58 4.32
C PHE A 71 -10.17 13.08 4.29
N ASN A 72 -9.44 13.80 3.46
CA ASN A 72 -9.68 15.18 3.09
C ASN A 72 -10.69 15.23 1.94
N GLU A 73 -11.94 15.53 2.26
CA GLU A 73 -13.06 15.57 1.31
C GLU A 73 -12.91 16.65 0.22
N HIS A 74 -11.94 17.56 0.33
CA HIS A 74 -11.65 18.56 -0.70
C HIS A 74 -10.69 18.07 -1.80
N ILE A 75 -10.10 16.89 -1.64
CA ILE A 75 -9.20 16.28 -2.62
C ILE A 75 -9.95 15.14 -3.31
N TYR A 76 -10.22 15.33 -4.60
CA TYR A 76 -10.99 14.36 -5.39
C TYR A 76 -10.12 13.31 -6.08
N TYR A 77 -8.81 13.56 -6.20
CA TYR A 77 -7.88 12.68 -6.89
C TYR A 77 -6.67 12.37 -6.00
N ASN A 78 -6.36 11.08 -5.82
CA ASN A 78 -5.30 10.55 -4.96
C ASN A 78 -5.42 10.88 -3.46
N GLU A 79 -6.63 11.13 -2.96
CA GLU A 79 -6.83 11.36 -1.53
C GLU A 79 -6.57 10.10 -0.68
N ASP A 80 -6.88 8.93 -1.22
CA ASP A 80 -6.48 7.63 -0.68
C ASP A 80 -4.96 7.54 -0.46
N ARG A 81 -4.17 8.04 -1.42
CA ARG A 81 -2.72 8.12 -1.28
C ARG A 81 -2.32 9.07 -0.16
N LEU A 82 -2.95 10.24 -0.04
CA LEU A 82 -2.67 11.18 1.05
C LEU A 82 -2.91 10.53 2.41
N PHE A 83 -4.06 9.87 2.59
CA PHE A 83 -4.41 9.18 3.83
C PHE A 83 -3.33 8.19 4.29
N ILE A 84 -2.64 7.52 3.36
CA ILE A 84 -1.58 6.56 3.71
C ILE A 84 -0.26 7.24 4.13
N PHE A 85 -0.03 8.49 3.73
CA PHE A 85 1.19 9.24 4.06
C PHE A 85 1.05 10.18 5.28
N GLN A 86 -0.16 10.32 5.83
CA GLN A 86 -0.42 11.11 7.06
C GLN A 86 0.05 10.36 8.31
#